data_AF-A0A935ULP4-F1
#
_entry.id   AF-A0A935ULP4-F1
#
_cell.length_a   1.000
_cell.length_b   1.000
_cell.length_c   1.000
_cell.angle_alpha   90.00
_cell.angle_beta   90.00
_cell.angle_gamma   90.00
#
_symmetry.space_group_name_H-M   'P 1'
#
loop_
_entity.id
_entity.type
_entity.pdbx_description
1 polymer ?
#
loop_
_entity_poly.entity_id
_entity_poly.type
_entity_poly.pdbx_seq_one_letter_code
_entity_poly.pdbx_strand_id
1 'polypeptide(L)'
;MPATRYAAALANKLAGVDLAPGDPNTNADDLQARFNSSIDNNVNCLAGSDWYYGLDGNHGTDVDLVVVLLHEFAHGLGFSSLVNKSTGALYSGQDDVFSNFLYDNDYGLHWPDMTDLDRSWSATNTQRVAFDGPQTIAAADALLGFAPELAVSAPAGVAGTYALAEAAFGPTVDEQPVSGLVVQALDGTSPPGDACQSVVNAAALNGNIALVDRGACAYTVKVQAAQNAGAIGVIVVNSLGGPPVPMAGVGESITIPTVMVSLADGNLLKAQLANGVVATMQTSLTRRAARTPAGGPWSTRPIPCSRACRCRTSTSAPFRTRSWNRRSTSTWSTTASI
;
A
#
# COMPACT_ATOMS: atom_id res chain seq x y z
N MET A 1 -22.97 16.86 2.84
CA MET A 1 -23.61 16.09 1.76
C MET A 1 -24.90 15.50 2.34
N PRO A 2 -26.06 15.64 1.68
CA PRO A 2 -27.30 15.00 2.14
C PRO A 2 -27.14 13.48 2.25
N ALA A 3 -27.76 12.85 3.25
CA ALA A 3 -27.73 11.40 3.48
C ALA A 3 -26.33 10.74 3.68
N THR A 4 -25.30 11.53 3.99
CA THR A 4 -23.95 11.03 4.32
C THR A 4 -23.73 10.99 5.83
N ARG A 5 -23.09 9.93 6.32
CA ARG A 5 -22.67 9.77 7.71
C ARG A 5 -21.31 10.45 7.97
N TYR A 6 -21.22 11.11 9.11
CA TYR A 6 -20.01 11.80 9.57
C TYR A 6 -19.63 11.29 10.96
N ALA A 7 -18.32 11.19 11.23
CA ALA A 7 -17.85 11.02 12.60
C ALA A 7 -18.29 12.23 13.45
N ALA A 8 -18.60 12.01 14.73
CA ALA A 8 -19.17 13.04 15.61
C ALA A 8 -18.34 14.33 15.63
N ALA A 9 -17.02 14.21 15.81
CA ALA A 9 -16.11 15.35 15.79
C ALA A 9 -16.21 16.20 14.50
N LEU A 10 -16.28 15.56 13.33
CA LEU A 10 -16.40 16.25 12.05
C LEU A 10 -17.80 16.84 11.85
N ALA A 11 -18.85 16.11 12.24
CA ALA A 11 -20.23 16.59 12.19
C ALA A 11 -20.40 17.86 13.04
N ASN A 12 -19.89 17.84 14.28
CA ASN A 12 -19.89 18.97 15.20
C ASN A 12 -19.10 20.16 14.65
N LYS A 13 -17.95 19.91 14.03
CA LYS A 13 -17.15 20.96 13.38
C LYS A 13 -17.91 21.63 12.23
N LEU A 14 -18.60 20.86 11.40
CA LEU A 14 -19.37 21.37 10.25
C LEU A 14 -20.64 22.11 10.68
N ALA A 15 -21.31 21.62 11.73
CA ALA A 15 -22.52 22.26 12.27
C ALA A 15 -22.24 23.50 13.13
N GLY A 16 -21.00 23.65 13.61
CA GLY A 16 -20.61 24.74 14.52
C GLY A 16 -21.16 24.60 15.93
N VAL A 17 -21.82 23.48 16.24
CA VAL A 17 -22.45 23.16 17.52
C VAL A 17 -22.24 21.68 17.84
N ASP A 18 -22.37 21.32 19.11
CA ASP A 18 -22.41 19.92 19.54
C ASP A 18 -23.79 19.30 19.22
N LEU A 19 -23.78 18.33 18.32
CA LEU A 19 -24.97 17.62 17.82
C LEU A 19 -25.35 16.42 18.71
N ALA A 20 -24.47 15.98 19.60
CA ALA A 20 -24.70 14.85 20.49
C ALA A 20 -24.30 15.20 21.94
N PRO A 21 -24.92 16.23 22.55
CA PRO A 21 -24.57 16.64 23.89
C PRO A 21 -24.90 15.55 24.91
N GLY A 22 -23.98 15.31 25.85
CA GLY A 22 -24.18 14.34 26.93
C GLY A 22 -22.98 14.25 27.87
N ASP A 23 -23.09 13.35 28.85
CA ASP A 23 -22.07 13.16 29.88
C ASP A 23 -20.80 12.50 29.31
N PRO A 24 -19.61 12.80 29.87
CA PRO A 24 -18.36 12.14 29.49
C PRO A 24 -18.42 10.61 29.65
N ASN A 25 -17.69 9.88 28.81
CA ASN A 25 -17.64 8.40 28.79
C ASN A 25 -18.95 7.73 28.34
N THR A 26 -19.76 8.44 27.56
CA THR A 26 -20.99 7.92 26.96
C THR A 26 -20.93 8.05 25.44
N ASN A 27 -21.92 7.56 24.72
CA ASN A 27 -21.99 7.69 23.27
C ASN A 27 -22.08 9.15 22.77
N ALA A 28 -22.12 10.12 23.69
CA ALA A 28 -22.03 11.55 23.44
C ALA A 28 -20.60 12.07 23.23
N ASP A 29 -19.56 11.26 23.53
CA ASP A 29 -18.18 11.67 23.30
C ASP A 29 -17.87 11.78 21.80
N ASP A 30 -17.16 12.84 21.40
CA ASP A 30 -16.74 13.05 20.01
C ASP A 30 -15.82 11.94 19.51
N LEU A 31 -15.02 11.38 20.42
CA LEU A 31 -14.07 10.32 20.16
C LEU A 31 -13.92 9.42 21.39
N GLN A 32 -14.05 8.11 21.16
CA GLN A 32 -13.75 7.08 22.15
C GLN A 32 -12.69 6.14 21.58
N ALA A 33 -11.56 6.03 22.26
CA ALA A 33 -10.53 5.05 21.94
C ALA A 33 -10.22 4.19 23.17
N ARG A 34 -10.02 2.89 22.96
CA ARG A 34 -9.77 1.92 24.02
C ARG A 34 -8.56 1.09 23.65
N PHE A 35 -7.59 1.04 24.56
CA PHE A 35 -6.32 0.34 24.33
C PHE A 35 -6.15 -0.73 25.40
N ASN A 36 -5.62 -1.87 24.98
CA ASN A 36 -5.39 -2.99 25.88
C ASN A 36 -4.03 -2.84 26.56
N SER A 37 -4.03 -2.58 27.87
CA SER A 37 -2.78 -2.53 28.65
C SER A 37 -2.17 -3.90 28.89
N SER A 38 -2.89 -4.98 28.57
CA SER A 38 -2.42 -6.36 28.74
C SER A 38 -1.63 -6.89 27.55
N ILE A 39 -1.19 -6.05 26.62
CA ILE A 39 -0.21 -6.45 25.57
C ILE A 39 1.17 -6.60 26.21
N ASP A 40 1.57 -5.68 27.09
CA ASP A 40 2.84 -5.78 27.81
C ASP A 40 2.94 -7.07 28.64
N ASN A 41 4.05 -7.78 28.49
CA ASN A 41 4.47 -8.92 29.30
C ASN A 41 3.45 -10.07 29.37
N ASN A 42 2.66 -10.28 28.30
CA ASN A 42 1.56 -11.24 28.31
C ASN A 42 1.53 -12.17 27.08
N VAL A 43 1.64 -13.47 27.32
CA VAL A 43 1.53 -14.50 26.27
C VAL A 43 0.09 -14.77 25.81
N ASN A 44 -0.92 -14.30 26.56
CA ASN A 44 -2.33 -14.57 26.29
C ASN A 44 -3.02 -13.51 25.41
N CYS A 45 -2.33 -12.41 25.09
CA CYS A 45 -2.85 -11.33 24.27
C CYS A 45 -1.75 -10.85 23.32
N LEU A 46 -1.75 -11.34 22.08
CA LEU A 46 -0.71 -11.10 21.08
C LEU A 46 0.69 -11.50 21.60
N ALA A 47 0.91 -12.81 21.73
CA ALA A 47 2.14 -13.38 22.29
C ALA A 47 3.41 -12.82 21.63
N GLY A 48 4.36 -12.38 22.47
CA GLY A 48 5.66 -11.88 22.02
C GLY A 48 5.64 -10.46 21.47
N SER A 49 4.64 -9.65 21.84
CA SER A 49 4.56 -8.23 21.50
C SER A 49 4.41 -7.41 22.77
N ASP A 50 5.25 -6.41 22.94
CA ASP A 50 5.15 -5.42 24.01
C ASP A 50 4.79 -4.04 23.43
N TRP A 51 4.33 -3.11 24.26
CA TRP A 51 4.16 -1.71 23.89
C TRP A 51 5.50 -0.97 23.98
N TYR A 52 5.80 -0.24 22.92
CA TYR A 52 6.78 0.82 22.95
C TYR A 52 6.11 2.16 23.29
N TYR A 53 6.56 2.79 24.36
CA TYR A 53 5.99 4.04 24.90
C TYR A 53 6.78 5.30 24.57
N GLY A 54 7.93 5.18 23.91
CA GLY A 54 8.75 6.34 23.55
C GLY A 54 8.15 7.13 22.38
N LEU A 55 8.69 8.33 22.15
CA LEU A 55 8.22 9.27 21.12
C LEU A 55 9.22 9.43 19.96
N ASP A 56 10.35 8.71 19.99
CA ASP A 56 11.48 8.90 19.07
C ASP A 56 11.48 7.90 17.90
N GLY A 57 10.52 6.97 17.86
CA GLY A 57 10.41 5.93 16.83
C GLY A 57 11.39 4.76 16.97
N ASN A 58 12.18 4.67 18.05
CA ASN A 58 13.13 3.59 18.30
C ASN A 58 12.45 2.37 18.93
N HIS A 59 11.33 1.94 18.36
CA HIS A 59 10.48 0.88 18.92
C HIS A 59 11.00 -0.54 18.69
N GLY A 60 12.02 -0.73 17.84
CA GLY A 60 12.54 -2.07 17.53
C GLY A 60 11.41 -2.99 17.04
N THR A 61 11.24 -4.14 17.70
CA THR A 61 10.18 -5.12 17.39
C THR A 61 8.87 -4.88 18.13
N ASP A 62 8.84 -3.93 19.06
CA ASP A 62 7.68 -3.65 19.90
C ASP A 62 6.63 -2.83 19.12
N VAL A 63 5.39 -2.85 19.61
CA VAL A 63 4.28 -2.11 19.02
C VAL A 63 4.35 -0.66 19.49
N ASP A 64 4.57 0.29 18.58
CA ASP A 64 4.58 1.71 18.91
C ASP A 64 3.18 2.22 19.28
N LEU A 65 3.00 2.59 20.56
CA LEU A 65 1.72 3.07 21.07
C LEU A 65 1.29 4.39 20.44
N VAL A 66 2.23 5.30 20.13
CA VAL A 66 1.90 6.59 19.52
C VAL A 66 1.37 6.39 18.12
N VAL A 67 1.99 5.51 17.34
CA VAL A 67 1.50 5.15 16.00
C VAL A 67 0.10 4.57 16.06
N VAL A 68 -0.16 3.65 17.01
CA VAL A 68 -1.51 3.08 17.20
C VAL A 68 -2.51 4.14 17.66
N LEU A 69 -2.15 5.01 18.60
CA LEU A 69 -3.01 6.11 19.05
C LEU A 69 -3.39 7.03 17.89
N LEU A 70 -2.42 7.44 17.08
CA LEU A 70 -2.65 8.30 15.91
C LEU A 70 -3.56 7.62 14.88
N HIS A 71 -3.39 6.33 14.67
CA HIS A 71 -4.27 5.54 13.78
C HIS A 71 -5.71 5.53 14.29
N GLU A 72 -5.95 5.22 15.57
CA GLU A 72 -7.30 5.20 16.13
C GLU A 72 -7.92 6.60 16.20
N PHE A 73 -7.12 7.64 16.44
CA PHE A 73 -7.58 9.02 16.36
C PHE A 73 -7.98 9.41 14.94
N ALA A 74 -7.27 8.94 13.93
CA ALA A 74 -7.66 9.17 12.54
C ALA A 74 -9.07 8.61 12.25
N HIS A 75 -9.39 7.41 12.75
CA HIS A 75 -10.75 6.86 12.62
C HIS A 75 -11.80 7.77 13.27
N GLY A 76 -11.57 8.23 14.50
CA GLY A 76 -12.50 9.15 15.20
C GLY A 76 -12.62 10.52 14.54
N LEU A 77 -11.59 10.96 13.81
CA LEU A 77 -11.61 12.19 13.02
C LEU A 77 -12.26 12.02 11.62
N GLY A 78 -12.71 10.81 11.29
CA GLY A 78 -13.45 10.54 10.06
C GLY A 78 -12.65 9.86 8.94
N PHE A 79 -11.45 9.37 9.20
CA PHE A 79 -10.72 8.48 8.29
C PHE A 79 -11.15 7.02 8.51
N SER A 80 -12.41 6.72 8.21
CA SER A 80 -12.98 5.39 8.40
C SER A 80 -14.10 5.16 7.41
N SER A 81 -14.07 4.01 6.73
CA SER A 81 -15.18 3.51 5.91
C SER A 81 -16.08 2.61 6.76
N LEU A 82 -17.39 2.82 6.67
CA LEU A 82 -18.40 1.96 7.29
C LEU A 82 -18.89 0.85 6.35
N VAL A 83 -18.39 0.82 5.11
CA VAL A 83 -18.72 -0.19 4.12
C VAL A 83 -18.25 -1.56 4.60
N ASN A 84 -19.11 -2.57 4.50
CA ASN A 84 -18.72 -3.94 4.81
C ASN A 84 -17.69 -4.42 3.78
N LYS A 85 -16.44 -4.62 4.21
CA LYS A 85 -15.36 -5.06 3.30
C LYS A 85 -15.66 -6.36 2.54
N SER A 86 -16.41 -7.29 3.11
CA SER A 86 -16.67 -8.60 2.49
C SER A 86 -17.82 -8.57 1.49
N THR A 87 -18.79 -7.68 1.67
CA THR A 87 -20.00 -7.64 0.82
C THR A 87 -20.13 -6.35 0.04
N GLY A 88 -19.35 -5.33 0.38
CA GLY A 88 -19.42 -3.95 -0.11
C GLY A 88 -20.70 -3.20 0.22
N ALA A 89 -21.54 -3.78 1.10
CA ALA A 89 -22.79 -3.18 1.54
C ALA A 89 -22.55 -1.95 2.42
N LEU A 90 -23.33 -0.90 2.17
CA LEU A 90 -23.32 0.31 2.98
C LEU A 90 -23.92 0.08 4.36
N TYR A 91 -23.37 0.73 5.39
CA TYR A 91 -23.92 0.64 6.73
C TYR A 91 -25.28 1.36 6.82
N SER A 92 -26.35 0.59 7.05
CA SER A 92 -27.73 1.10 7.04
C SER A 92 -28.13 1.81 5.73
N GLY A 93 -27.58 1.36 4.59
CA GLY A 93 -27.89 1.91 3.26
C GLY A 93 -27.44 3.35 3.03
N GLN A 94 -26.49 3.85 3.82
CA GLN A 94 -25.99 5.22 3.73
C GLN A 94 -24.47 5.22 3.56
N ASP A 95 -23.98 6.13 2.72
CA ASP A 95 -22.56 6.39 2.58
C ASP A 95 -21.99 7.07 3.83
N ASP A 96 -20.69 6.89 4.03
CA ASP A 96 -19.89 7.68 4.96
C ASP A 96 -18.99 8.67 4.20
N VAL A 97 -18.62 9.74 4.89
CA VAL A 97 -17.84 10.84 4.29
C VAL A 97 -16.49 10.39 3.73
N PHE A 98 -15.86 9.36 4.28
CA PHE A 98 -14.57 8.87 3.81
C PHE A 98 -14.74 8.10 2.50
N SER A 99 -15.70 7.18 2.46
CA SER A 99 -16.02 6.37 1.29
C SER A 99 -16.45 7.21 0.08
N ASN A 100 -17.06 8.37 0.30
CA ASN A 100 -17.43 9.30 -0.78
C ASN A 100 -16.24 9.80 -1.61
N PHE A 101 -15.03 9.75 -1.08
CA PHE A 101 -13.80 10.16 -1.77
C PHE A 101 -12.91 8.96 -2.14
N LEU A 102 -13.44 7.74 -2.06
CA LEU A 102 -12.75 6.56 -2.56
C LEU A 102 -13.10 6.37 -4.04
N TYR A 103 -12.07 6.32 -4.87
CA TYR A 103 -12.15 6.15 -6.32
C TYR A 103 -11.35 4.92 -6.75
N ASP A 104 -11.94 4.04 -7.55
CA ASP A 104 -11.23 2.90 -8.13
C ASP A 104 -10.89 3.17 -9.60
N ASN A 105 -9.62 3.02 -9.95
CA ASN A 105 -9.11 3.37 -11.26
C ASN A 105 -9.40 2.32 -12.33
N ASP A 106 -9.62 1.07 -11.94
CA ASP A 106 -9.96 0.02 -12.90
C ASP A 106 -11.45 0.12 -13.29
N TYR A 107 -12.31 0.43 -12.32
CA TYR A 107 -13.74 0.68 -12.57
C TYR A 107 -14.00 2.08 -13.14
N GLY A 108 -13.16 3.06 -12.81
CA GLY A 108 -13.38 4.46 -13.19
C GLY A 108 -14.55 5.11 -12.44
N LEU A 109 -14.81 4.67 -11.21
CA LEU A 109 -15.97 5.08 -10.41
C LEU A 109 -15.56 5.44 -8.98
N HIS A 110 -16.31 6.37 -8.38
CA HIS A 110 -16.32 6.56 -6.94
C HIS A 110 -17.16 5.48 -6.27
N TRP A 111 -16.82 5.13 -5.02
CA TRP A 111 -17.54 4.10 -4.27
C TRP A 111 -19.05 4.34 -4.14
N PRO A 112 -19.59 5.56 -4.00
CA PRO A 112 -21.04 5.78 -3.97
C PRO A 112 -21.76 5.34 -5.26
N ASP A 113 -21.08 5.39 -6.41
CA ASP A 113 -21.62 5.03 -7.71
C ASP A 113 -21.46 3.54 -8.06
N MET A 114 -20.77 2.79 -7.19
CA MET A 114 -20.53 1.36 -7.37
C MET A 114 -21.67 0.49 -6.84
N THR A 115 -21.79 -0.73 -7.35
CA THR A 115 -22.59 -1.76 -6.70
C THR A 115 -21.90 -2.27 -5.42
N ASP A 116 -22.67 -2.94 -4.55
CA ASP A 116 -22.10 -3.62 -3.38
C ASP A 116 -21.00 -4.61 -3.77
N LEU A 117 -21.20 -5.37 -4.86
CA LEU A 117 -20.20 -6.31 -5.33
C LEU A 117 -18.92 -5.56 -5.77
N ASP A 118 -19.04 -4.52 -6.58
CA ASP A 118 -17.88 -3.75 -7.07
C ASP A 118 -17.09 -3.11 -5.93
N ARG A 119 -17.78 -2.54 -4.92
CA ARG A 119 -17.12 -2.02 -3.70
C ARG A 119 -16.34 -3.11 -2.97
N SER A 120 -16.88 -4.33 -2.87
CA SER A 120 -16.17 -5.44 -2.20
C SER A 120 -14.88 -5.83 -2.93
N TRP A 121 -14.91 -5.84 -4.27
CA TRP A 121 -13.71 -6.06 -5.08
C TRP A 121 -12.72 -4.90 -4.94
N SER A 122 -13.21 -3.66 -5.09
CA SER A 122 -12.43 -2.44 -4.96
C SER A 122 -11.73 -2.36 -3.60
N ALA A 123 -12.40 -2.71 -2.50
CA ALA A 123 -11.81 -2.71 -1.15
C ALA A 123 -10.58 -3.63 -0.97
N THR A 124 -10.31 -4.51 -1.94
CA THR A 124 -9.12 -5.36 -2.02
C THR A 124 -8.24 -5.09 -3.25
N ASN A 125 -8.63 -4.14 -4.10
CA ASN A 125 -7.93 -3.76 -5.32
C ASN A 125 -6.71 -2.88 -5.01
N THR A 126 -5.64 -3.56 -4.61
CA THR A 126 -4.42 -2.95 -4.07
C THR A 126 -3.75 -2.07 -5.12
N GLN A 127 -3.32 -0.86 -4.72
CA GLN A 127 -2.75 0.16 -5.63
C GLN A 127 -3.68 0.54 -6.78
N ARG A 128 -4.99 0.30 -6.65
CA ARG A 128 -6.00 0.67 -7.64
C ARG A 128 -7.10 1.56 -7.08
N VAL A 129 -7.28 1.56 -5.77
CA VAL A 129 -8.14 2.53 -5.06
C VAL A 129 -7.33 3.75 -4.65
N ALA A 130 -7.91 4.93 -4.75
CA ALA A 130 -7.34 6.19 -4.33
C ALA A 130 -8.30 6.98 -3.45
N PHE A 131 -7.74 7.86 -2.62
CA PHE A 131 -8.51 8.85 -1.89
C PHE A 131 -8.34 10.21 -2.57
N ASP A 132 -9.42 10.78 -3.12
CA ASP A 132 -9.36 11.97 -3.96
C ASP A 132 -10.07 13.20 -3.37
N GLY A 133 -10.08 13.29 -2.04
CA GLY A 133 -10.56 14.47 -1.34
C GLY A 133 -9.85 15.76 -1.81
N PRO A 134 -10.55 16.91 -1.92
CA PRO A 134 -9.98 18.14 -2.51
C PRO A 134 -8.67 18.61 -1.88
N GLN A 135 -8.56 18.50 -0.55
CA GLN A 135 -7.34 18.86 0.17
C GLN A 135 -6.20 17.87 -0.09
N THR A 136 -6.54 16.59 -0.23
CA THR A 136 -5.58 15.55 -0.60
C THR A 136 -5.04 15.79 -2.00
N ILE A 137 -5.90 16.10 -2.97
CA ILE A 137 -5.47 16.45 -4.34
C ILE A 137 -4.57 17.69 -4.32
N ALA A 138 -4.94 18.73 -3.57
CA ALA A 138 -4.15 19.96 -3.47
C ALA A 138 -2.76 19.74 -2.83
N ALA A 139 -2.66 18.82 -1.87
CA ALA A 139 -1.40 18.50 -1.19
C ALA A 139 -0.59 17.40 -1.88
N ALA A 140 -1.19 16.62 -2.79
CA ALA A 140 -0.60 15.42 -3.38
C ALA A 140 0.75 15.71 -4.04
N ASP A 141 0.88 16.78 -4.82
CA ASP A 141 2.12 17.09 -5.53
C ASP A 141 3.28 17.49 -4.61
N ALA A 142 2.98 18.01 -3.42
CA ALA A 142 3.98 18.38 -2.42
C ALA A 142 4.43 17.20 -1.55
N LEU A 143 3.56 16.19 -1.38
CA LEU A 143 3.79 15.06 -0.49
C LEU A 143 4.26 13.80 -1.22
N LEU A 144 3.93 13.65 -2.50
CA LEU A 144 4.25 12.46 -3.28
C LEU A 144 5.54 12.66 -4.09
N GLY A 145 6.42 11.65 -4.04
CA GLY A 145 7.50 11.49 -5.00
C GLY A 145 6.97 11.26 -6.42
N PHE A 146 7.84 11.38 -7.41
CA PHE A 146 7.53 10.95 -8.78
C PHE A 146 7.36 9.42 -8.84
N ALA A 147 6.47 8.95 -9.71
CA ALA A 147 6.21 7.52 -9.87
C ALA A 147 7.36 6.84 -10.58
N PRO A 148 7.77 5.62 -10.18
CA PRO A 148 8.62 4.80 -11.02
C PRO A 148 7.87 4.47 -12.32
N GLU A 149 8.59 4.49 -13.43
CA GLU A 149 8.05 4.27 -14.77
C GLU A 149 8.96 3.34 -15.56
N LEU A 150 8.34 2.36 -16.23
CA LEU A 150 8.98 1.54 -17.25
C LEU A 150 8.41 1.97 -18.59
N ALA A 151 9.21 2.72 -19.35
CA ALA A 151 8.86 3.19 -20.68
C ALA A 151 9.59 2.34 -21.73
N VAL A 152 8.86 1.83 -22.72
CA VAL A 152 9.43 1.15 -23.88
C VAL A 152 9.30 2.07 -25.07
N SER A 153 10.42 2.34 -25.76
CA SER A 153 10.47 3.26 -26.89
C SER A 153 10.54 2.55 -28.25
N ALA A 154 10.92 1.28 -28.27
CA ALA A 154 11.00 0.46 -29.47
C ALA A 154 10.78 -1.03 -29.14
N PRO A 155 10.33 -1.85 -30.13
CA PRO A 155 9.78 -1.43 -31.42
C PRO A 155 8.39 -0.77 -31.23
N ALA A 156 7.93 -0.01 -32.24
CA ALA A 156 6.69 0.78 -32.14
C ALA A 156 5.45 -0.02 -31.73
N GLY A 157 5.38 -1.31 -32.08
CA GLY A 157 4.26 -2.19 -31.72
C GLY A 157 4.14 -2.54 -30.22
N VAL A 158 5.19 -2.31 -29.43
CA VAL A 158 5.20 -2.47 -27.96
C VAL A 158 5.67 -1.21 -27.24
N ALA A 159 5.77 -0.09 -27.96
CA ALA A 159 6.13 1.18 -27.36
C ALA A 159 5.00 1.68 -26.46
N GLY A 160 5.35 2.20 -25.28
CA GLY A 160 4.38 2.63 -24.28
C GLY A 160 4.93 2.54 -22.86
N THR A 161 4.10 2.93 -21.89
CA THR A 161 4.44 2.80 -20.47
C THR A 161 3.76 1.59 -19.88
N TYR A 162 4.50 0.80 -19.11
CA TYR A 162 4.03 -0.45 -18.53
C TYR A 162 3.80 -0.30 -17.02
N ALA A 163 2.75 -0.94 -16.51
CA ALA A 163 2.53 -1.03 -15.08
C ALA A 163 3.64 -1.87 -14.43
N LEU A 164 4.17 -1.41 -13.30
CA LEU A 164 5.28 -2.07 -12.63
C LEU A 164 5.10 -2.10 -11.12
N ALA A 165 5.84 -3.00 -10.48
CA ALA A 165 6.09 -2.96 -9.04
C ALA A 165 7.61 -3.05 -8.79
N GLU A 166 8.15 -2.17 -7.95
CA GLU A 166 9.57 -2.19 -7.61
C GLU A 166 9.92 -3.37 -6.68
N ALA A 167 11.17 -3.82 -6.75
CA ALA A 167 11.74 -4.69 -5.73
C ALA A 167 11.89 -3.93 -4.41
N ALA A 168 11.70 -4.62 -3.29
CA ALA A 168 12.00 -4.11 -1.95
C ALA A 168 13.49 -4.28 -1.57
N PHE A 169 14.36 -4.48 -2.56
CA PHE A 169 15.80 -4.67 -2.45
C PHE A 169 16.50 -4.02 -3.64
N GLY A 170 17.81 -3.76 -3.50
CA GLY A 170 18.55 -2.98 -4.49
C GLY A 170 18.11 -1.51 -4.53
N PRO A 171 18.67 -0.72 -5.45
CA PRO A 171 18.25 0.67 -5.63
C PRO A 171 16.85 0.76 -6.23
N THR A 172 16.10 1.78 -5.80
CA THR A 172 14.83 2.16 -6.42
C THR A 172 15.05 2.74 -7.81
N VAL A 173 14.01 2.75 -8.64
CA VAL A 173 13.98 3.53 -9.87
C VAL A 173 13.91 5.02 -9.48
N ASP A 174 14.98 5.76 -9.79
CA ASP A 174 15.11 7.16 -9.41
C ASP A 174 15.24 8.09 -10.64
N GLU A 175 15.66 9.33 -10.41
CA GLU A 175 15.88 10.33 -11.46
C GLU A 175 17.09 10.03 -12.35
N GLN A 176 17.89 9.00 -12.06
CA GLN A 176 18.96 8.51 -12.93
C GLN A 176 18.41 7.39 -13.83
N PRO A 177 17.95 7.71 -15.05
CA PRO A 177 17.30 6.72 -15.90
C PRO A 177 18.27 5.61 -16.30
N VAL A 178 17.84 4.36 -16.16
CA VAL A 178 18.52 3.20 -16.73
C VAL A 178 17.84 2.88 -18.05
N SER A 179 18.57 3.06 -19.16
CA SER A 179 18.06 2.80 -20.51
C SER A 179 18.97 1.82 -21.25
N GLY A 180 18.37 0.83 -21.91
CA GLY A 180 19.11 -0.16 -22.67
C GLY A 180 18.22 -1.07 -23.50
N LEU A 181 18.84 -1.99 -24.24
CA LEU A 181 18.10 -3.07 -24.88
C LEU A 181 17.60 -4.03 -23.81
N VAL A 182 16.40 -4.55 -24.00
CA VAL A 182 15.86 -5.63 -23.18
C VAL A 182 16.32 -6.95 -23.78
N VAL A 183 17.00 -7.75 -22.99
CA VAL A 183 17.55 -9.05 -23.39
C VAL A 183 17.11 -10.10 -22.38
N GLN A 184 16.59 -11.23 -22.86
CA GLN A 184 16.24 -12.32 -21.94
C GLN A 184 17.50 -12.90 -21.31
N ALA A 185 17.51 -13.01 -19.98
CA ALA A 185 18.57 -13.72 -19.28
C ALA A 185 18.37 -15.23 -19.47
N LEU A 186 19.36 -15.88 -20.09
CA LEU A 186 19.34 -17.32 -20.34
C LEU A 186 20.35 -17.99 -19.42
N ASP A 187 19.95 -19.03 -18.71
CA ASP A 187 20.82 -19.78 -17.80
C ASP A 187 21.10 -21.23 -18.23
N GLY A 188 20.61 -21.59 -19.42
CA GLY A 188 20.83 -22.89 -20.04
C GLY A 188 20.08 -24.07 -19.42
N THR A 189 19.23 -23.85 -18.40
CA THR A 189 18.50 -24.91 -17.72
C THR A 189 17.00 -24.70 -17.82
N SER A 190 16.20 -25.71 -18.18
CA SER A 190 14.76 -25.52 -18.35
C SER A 190 14.05 -25.21 -17.00
N PRO A 191 13.25 -24.13 -16.90
CA PRO A 191 12.96 -23.13 -17.93
C PRO A 191 14.09 -22.09 -18.09
N PRO A 192 14.66 -21.91 -19.30
CA PRO A 192 15.95 -21.23 -19.47
C PRO A 192 15.93 -19.74 -19.15
N GLY A 193 14.75 -19.13 -19.05
CA GLY A 193 14.57 -17.70 -18.84
C GLY A 193 14.51 -17.25 -17.38
N ASP A 194 14.64 -18.17 -16.42
CA ASP A 194 14.36 -17.85 -15.01
C ASP A 194 15.59 -17.42 -14.20
N ALA A 195 16.80 -17.52 -14.78
CA ALA A 195 18.05 -17.08 -14.18
C ALA A 195 18.30 -17.66 -12.77
N CYS A 196 17.86 -18.89 -12.52
CA CYS A 196 18.15 -19.59 -11.27
C CYS A 196 19.54 -20.21 -11.25
N GLN A 197 20.16 -20.33 -12.42
CA GLN A 197 21.52 -20.78 -12.61
C GLN A 197 22.37 -19.61 -13.13
N SER A 198 23.68 -19.83 -13.27
CA SER A 198 24.57 -18.86 -13.90
C SER A 198 24.11 -18.55 -15.32
N VAL A 199 23.94 -17.27 -15.61
CA VAL A 199 23.55 -16.77 -16.92
C VAL A 199 24.63 -17.12 -17.96
N VAL A 200 24.23 -17.79 -19.04
CA VAL A 200 25.11 -18.29 -20.10
C VAL A 200 25.29 -17.30 -21.25
N ASN A 201 24.39 -16.31 -21.40
CA ASN A 201 24.43 -15.28 -22.45
C ASN A 201 24.92 -13.91 -21.95
N ALA A 202 25.86 -13.88 -21.01
CA ALA A 202 26.34 -12.65 -20.37
C ALA A 202 26.82 -11.57 -21.36
N ALA A 203 27.45 -11.95 -22.48
CA ALA A 203 27.88 -11.01 -23.50
C ALA A 203 26.74 -10.19 -24.11
N ALA A 204 25.52 -10.75 -24.19
CA ALA A 204 24.34 -10.03 -24.70
C ALA A 204 23.71 -9.13 -23.63
N LEU A 205 23.88 -9.45 -22.34
CA LEU A 205 23.31 -8.72 -21.22
C LEU A 205 24.17 -7.57 -20.71
N ASN A 206 25.48 -7.62 -20.95
CA ASN A 206 26.41 -6.61 -20.46
C ASN A 206 26.04 -5.21 -21.00
N GLY A 207 25.70 -4.28 -20.10
CA GLY A 207 25.23 -2.94 -20.44
C GLY A 207 23.76 -2.83 -20.84
N ASN A 208 22.99 -3.92 -20.72
CA ASN A 208 21.58 -4.00 -21.14
C ASN A 208 20.66 -4.36 -19.96
N ILE A 209 19.35 -4.26 -20.19
CA ILE A 209 18.32 -4.60 -19.20
C ILE A 209 17.97 -6.08 -19.34
N ALA A 210 18.08 -6.83 -18.24
CA ALA A 210 17.72 -8.25 -18.22
C ALA A 210 16.21 -8.43 -18.11
N LEU A 211 15.62 -9.26 -18.97
CA LEU A 211 14.26 -9.79 -18.80
C LEU A 211 14.35 -11.19 -18.20
N VAL A 212 13.73 -11.40 -17.04
CA VAL A 212 13.83 -12.65 -16.27
C VAL A 212 12.44 -13.15 -15.92
N ASP A 213 12.24 -14.46 -16.01
CA ASP A 213 11.00 -15.11 -15.61
C ASP A 213 10.94 -15.39 -14.11
N ARG A 214 9.80 -15.05 -13.51
CA ARG A 214 9.47 -15.57 -12.18
C ARG A 214 9.45 -17.09 -12.25
N GLY A 215 10.26 -17.72 -11.40
CA GLY A 215 10.53 -19.16 -11.41
C GLY A 215 10.80 -19.69 -10.02
N ALA A 216 11.53 -20.81 -9.94
CA ALA A 216 11.64 -21.60 -8.71
C ALA A 216 12.53 -20.98 -7.61
N CYS A 217 13.55 -20.20 -7.99
CA CYS A 217 14.47 -19.56 -7.05
C CYS A 217 13.98 -18.17 -6.59
N ALA A 218 14.61 -17.67 -5.52
CA ALA A 218 14.34 -16.35 -4.97
C ALA A 218 14.67 -15.23 -5.96
N TYR A 219 13.93 -14.11 -5.89
CA TYR A 219 14.14 -12.94 -6.77
C TYR A 219 15.57 -12.38 -6.68
N THR A 220 16.15 -12.36 -5.47
CA THR A 220 17.52 -11.85 -5.27
C THR A 220 18.57 -12.71 -5.98
N VAL A 221 18.37 -14.04 -6.06
CA VAL A 221 19.25 -14.95 -6.81
C VAL A 221 19.22 -14.61 -8.30
N LYS A 222 18.01 -14.42 -8.85
CA LYS A 222 17.79 -14.07 -10.26
C LYS A 222 18.48 -12.76 -10.63
N VAL A 223 18.25 -11.73 -9.82
CA VAL A 223 18.79 -10.39 -10.04
C VAL A 223 20.30 -10.39 -9.86
N GLN A 224 20.83 -11.11 -8.87
CA GLN A 224 22.28 -11.24 -8.70
C GLN A 224 22.93 -11.95 -9.88
N ALA A 225 22.31 -12.99 -10.44
CA ALA A 225 22.82 -13.68 -11.62
C ALA A 225 22.85 -12.76 -12.85
N ALA A 226 21.80 -11.96 -13.06
CA ALA A 226 21.74 -10.96 -14.12
C ALA A 226 22.78 -9.83 -13.91
N GLN A 227 22.94 -9.33 -12.67
CA GLN A 227 23.94 -8.33 -12.32
C GLN A 227 25.37 -8.85 -12.58
N ASN A 228 25.66 -10.08 -12.19
CA ASN A 228 26.96 -10.71 -12.43
C ASN A 228 27.25 -10.89 -13.94
N ALA A 229 26.19 -10.98 -14.76
CA ALA A 229 26.28 -10.98 -16.21
C ALA A 229 26.43 -9.59 -16.84
N GLY A 230 26.49 -8.52 -16.04
CA GLY A 230 26.68 -7.14 -16.48
C GLY A 230 25.39 -6.38 -16.81
N ALA A 231 24.22 -6.91 -16.44
CA ALA A 231 22.97 -6.19 -16.63
C ALA A 231 22.95 -4.90 -15.81
N ILE A 232 22.37 -3.83 -16.36
CA ILE A 232 22.25 -2.52 -15.71
C ILE A 232 20.88 -2.28 -15.05
N GLY A 233 19.94 -3.18 -15.27
CA GLY A 233 18.60 -3.20 -14.66
C GLY A 233 17.91 -4.53 -14.95
N VAL A 234 16.89 -4.88 -14.17
CA VAL A 234 16.16 -6.16 -14.32
C VAL A 234 14.65 -5.96 -14.36
N ILE A 235 14.01 -6.53 -15.37
CA ILE A 235 12.56 -6.67 -15.49
C ILE A 235 12.21 -8.12 -15.19
N VAL A 236 11.46 -8.37 -14.12
CA VAL A 236 10.93 -9.69 -13.78
C VAL A 236 9.52 -9.83 -14.33
N VAL A 237 9.26 -10.87 -15.11
CA VAL A 237 7.93 -11.20 -15.61
C VAL A 237 7.20 -12.06 -14.59
N ASN A 238 6.04 -11.61 -14.11
CA ASN A 238 5.21 -12.39 -13.21
C ASN A 238 4.75 -13.69 -13.90
N SER A 239 4.64 -14.79 -13.14
CA SER A 239 4.14 -16.08 -13.64
C SER A 239 2.65 -16.30 -13.38
N LEU A 240 2.05 -15.45 -12.55
CA LEU A 240 0.62 -15.43 -12.25
C LEU A 240 -0.06 -14.32 -13.05
N GLY A 241 -1.31 -14.55 -13.46
CA GLY A 241 -2.16 -13.48 -14.00
C GLY A 241 -2.44 -12.42 -12.95
N GLY A 242 -2.75 -11.20 -13.40
CA GLY A 242 -3.02 -10.05 -12.54
C GLY A 242 -1.89 -9.00 -12.53
N PRO A 243 -2.01 -7.98 -11.67
CA PRO A 243 -1.05 -6.88 -11.61
C PRO A 243 0.33 -7.33 -11.11
N PRO A 244 1.41 -6.58 -11.43
CA PRO A 244 2.72 -6.82 -10.85
C PRO A 244 2.67 -6.63 -9.33
N VAL A 245 3.53 -7.36 -8.61
CA VAL A 245 3.58 -7.33 -7.13
C VAL A 245 4.99 -6.97 -6.66
N PRO A 246 5.16 -6.25 -5.54
CA PRO A 246 6.48 -5.98 -4.98
C PRO A 246 7.24 -7.27 -4.67
N MET A 247 8.51 -7.29 -5.01
CA MET A 247 9.38 -8.45 -4.78
C MET A 247 10.16 -8.28 -3.47
N ALA A 248 9.97 -9.19 -2.52
CA ALA A 248 10.68 -9.18 -1.26
C ALA A 248 11.94 -10.06 -1.31
N GLY A 249 12.96 -9.70 -0.53
CA GLY A 249 14.19 -10.46 -0.36
C GLY A 249 15.26 -9.65 0.34
N VAL A 250 16.32 -10.32 0.82
CA VAL A 250 17.52 -9.67 1.36
C VAL A 250 18.63 -9.82 0.33
N GLY A 251 19.13 -8.70 -0.19
CA GLY A 251 20.09 -8.67 -1.30
C GLY A 251 21.00 -7.46 -1.22
N GLU A 252 21.84 -7.39 -0.19
CA GLU A 252 22.73 -6.25 0.08
C GLU A 252 23.77 -5.99 -1.01
N SER A 253 24.08 -7.00 -1.83
CA SER A 253 25.01 -6.91 -2.97
C SER A 253 24.35 -6.47 -4.28
N ILE A 254 23.03 -6.27 -4.31
CA ILE A 254 22.31 -5.85 -5.51
C ILE A 254 22.37 -4.33 -5.63
N THR A 255 22.90 -3.85 -6.76
CA THR A 255 23.16 -2.43 -7.04
C THR A 255 22.48 -1.95 -8.32
N ILE A 256 21.59 -2.75 -8.92
CA ILE A 256 20.85 -2.41 -10.13
C ILE A 256 19.34 -2.37 -9.86
N PRO A 257 18.59 -1.41 -10.47
CA PRO A 257 17.17 -1.30 -10.25
C PRO A 257 16.43 -2.51 -10.80
N THR A 258 15.42 -2.94 -10.06
CA THR A 258 14.64 -4.14 -10.39
C THR A 258 13.16 -3.85 -10.28
N VAL A 259 12.42 -4.18 -11.34
CA VAL A 259 10.96 -4.03 -11.41
C VAL A 259 10.30 -5.32 -11.87
N MET A 260 9.05 -5.54 -11.46
CA MET A 260 8.18 -6.60 -11.97
C MET A 260 7.13 -6.03 -12.92
N VAL A 261 6.84 -6.76 -13.99
CA VAL A 261 5.69 -6.51 -14.90
C VAL A 261 4.68 -7.66 -14.85
N SER A 262 3.47 -7.43 -15.34
CA SER A 262 2.45 -8.48 -15.44
C SER A 262 2.88 -9.61 -16.39
N LEU A 263 2.25 -10.78 -16.27
CA LEU A 263 2.48 -11.89 -17.21
C LEU A 263 2.13 -11.50 -18.65
N ALA A 264 1.05 -10.73 -18.84
CA ALA A 264 0.61 -10.30 -20.16
C ALA A 264 1.63 -9.37 -20.81
N ASP A 265 2.07 -8.34 -20.08
CA ASP A 265 3.07 -7.38 -20.56
C ASP A 265 4.42 -8.06 -20.83
N GLY A 266 4.87 -8.92 -19.91
CA GLY A 266 6.11 -9.67 -20.09
C GLY A 266 6.08 -10.55 -21.35
N ASN A 267 4.95 -11.20 -21.66
CA ASN A 267 4.80 -11.98 -22.88
C ASN A 267 4.82 -11.11 -24.15
N LEU A 268 4.22 -9.92 -24.12
CA LEU A 268 4.30 -8.95 -25.22
C LEU A 268 5.75 -8.53 -25.49
N LEU A 269 6.50 -8.19 -24.44
CA LEU A 269 7.91 -7.81 -24.56
C LEU A 269 8.77 -8.97 -25.06
N LYS A 270 8.58 -10.19 -24.52
CA LYS A 270 9.29 -11.39 -24.97
C LYS A 270 9.12 -11.66 -26.46
N ALA A 271 7.90 -11.52 -26.97
CA ALA A 271 7.59 -11.73 -28.38
C ALA A 271 8.33 -10.76 -29.31
N GLN A 272 8.83 -9.63 -28.79
CA GLN A 272 9.52 -8.59 -29.56
C GLN A 272 11.02 -8.51 -29.31
N LEU A 273 11.61 -9.34 -28.44
CA LEU A 273 13.05 -9.24 -28.10
C LEU A 273 13.96 -9.32 -29.34
N ALA A 274 13.63 -10.19 -30.30
CA ALA A 274 14.37 -10.31 -31.56
C ALA A 274 14.30 -9.04 -32.44
N ASN A 275 13.31 -8.18 -32.22
CA ASN A 275 13.12 -6.92 -32.93
C ASN A 275 13.77 -5.73 -32.20
N GLY A 276 14.50 -5.97 -31.11
CA GLY A 276 15.22 -4.94 -30.36
C GLY A 276 14.31 -4.09 -29.48
N VAL A 277 13.81 -4.67 -28.40
CA VAL A 277 13.05 -3.91 -27.40
C VAL A 277 13.99 -2.96 -26.67
N VAL A 278 13.67 -1.67 -26.63
CA VAL A 278 14.42 -0.66 -25.87
C VAL A 278 13.54 -0.16 -24.73
N ALA A 279 14.02 -0.32 -23.50
CA ALA A 279 13.30 0.11 -22.30
C ALA A 279 14.13 1.10 -21.49
N THR A 280 13.42 1.95 -20.76
CA THR A 280 13.96 2.92 -19.82
C THR A 280 13.21 2.78 -18.50
N MET A 281 13.95 2.55 -17.42
CA MET A 281 13.47 2.67 -16.04
C MET A 281 13.83 4.05 -15.54
N GLN A 282 12.84 4.85 -15.19
CA GLN A 282 13.02 6.23 -14.75
C GLN A 282 11.91 6.66 -13.81
N THR A 283 12.10 7.75 -13.07
CA THR A 283 10.98 8.46 -12.48
C THR A 283 10.20 9.21 -13.56
N SER A 284 8.87 9.12 -13.48
CA SER A 284 7.99 9.84 -14.38
C SER A 284 8.00 11.33 -14.03
N LEU A 285 8.40 12.19 -14.95
CA LEU A 285 8.38 13.65 -14.74
C LEU A 285 6.96 14.24 -14.72
N THR A 286 5.95 13.44 -15.09
CA THR A 286 4.55 13.88 -15.22
C THR A 286 3.60 13.11 -14.31
N ARG A 287 4.02 11.98 -13.73
CA ARG A 287 3.21 11.16 -12.83
C ARG A 287 3.83 11.09 -11.44
N ARG A 288 3.02 11.33 -10.40
CA ARG A 288 3.41 11.13 -9.00
C ARG A 288 3.13 9.68 -8.59
N ALA A 289 3.94 9.11 -7.70
CA ALA A 289 3.91 7.69 -7.28
C ALA A 289 2.56 7.23 -6.70
N ALA A 290 1.68 8.18 -6.36
CA ALA A 290 0.33 7.89 -5.94
C ALA A 290 -0.79 8.46 -6.84
N ARG A 291 -0.53 9.24 -7.89
CA ARG A 291 -1.62 10.02 -8.52
C ARG A 291 -2.45 9.21 -9.52
N THR A 292 -3.76 9.17 -9.32
CA THR A 292 -4.73 8.67 -10.31
C THR A 292 -4.84 9.60 -11.52
N PRO A 293 -5.39 9.14 -12.66
CA PRO A 293 -5.82 10.04 -13.73
C PRO A 293 -6.81 11.12 -13.25
N ALA A 294 -7.54 10.87 -12.15
CA ALA A 294 -8.43 11.81 -11.47
C ALA A 294 -7.72 12.74 -10.45
N GLY A 295 -6.42 12.55 -10.19
CA GLY A 295 -5.59 13.48 -9.42
C GLY A 295 -5.35 13.15 -7.93
N GLY A 296 -5.89 12.06 -7.37
CA GLY A 296 -5.73 11.67 -5.96
C GLY A 296 -4.67 10.58 -5.70
N PRO A 297 -4.08 10.45 -4.49
CA PRO A 297 -3.12 9.40 -4.12
C PRO A 297 -3.72 7.97 -4.03
N TRP A 298 -3.01 6.96 -4.55
CA TRP A 298 -3.26 5.53 -4.38
C TRP A 298 -3.25 5.19 -2.89
N SER A 299 -4.26 4.44 -2.45
CA SER A 299 -4.24 3.72 -1.19
C SER A 299 -3.31 2.52 -1.33
N THR A 300 -2.13 2.60 -0.70
CA THR A 300 -1.11 1.54 -0.76
C THR A 300 -1.42 0.33 0.12
N ARG A 301 -2.54 0.34 0.86
CA ARG A 301 -3.01 -0.78 1.67
C ARG A 301 -4.54 -0.92 1.61
N PRO A 302 -5.11 -2.13 1.65
CA PRO A 302 -6.52 -2.31 1.98
C PRO A 302 -6.74 -1.73 3.38
N ILE A 303 -7.81 -0.95 3.57
CA ILE A 303 -8.23 -0.32 4.83
C ILE A 303 -7.88 -1.26 6.00
N PRO A 304 -6.77 -1.04 6.74
CA PRO A 304 -6.34 -1.98 7.75
C PRO A 304 -7.20 -1.75 8.97
N CYS A 305 -8.02 -2.74 9.32
CA CYS A 305 -8.47 -2.89 10.69
C CYS A 305 -7.24 -3.36 11.48
N SER A 306 -6.69 -2.51 12.34
CA SER A 306 -5.55 -2.84 13.19
C SER A 306 -5.91 -4.08 14.06
N ARG A 307 -5.04 -5.10 14.06
CA ARG A 307 -5.25 -6.33 14.85
C ARG A 307 -5.21 -6.08 16.37
N ALA A 308 -4.71 -4.92 16.79
CA ALA A 308 -4.53 -4.54 18.19
C ALA A 308 -5.83 -4.40 19.00
N CYS A 309 -6.99 -4.32 18.34
CA CYS A 309 -8.29 -4.20 19.02
C CYS A 309 -8.99 -5.53 19.33
N ARG A 310 -8.45 -6.70 18.92
CA ARG A 310 -9.12 -8.01 19.08
C ARG A 310 -8.49 -8.89 20.16
N CYS A 311 -8.59 -8.48 21.42
CA CYS A 311 -8.51 -9.42 22.55
C CYS A 311 -9.62 -9.07 23.56
N ARG A 312 -10.75 -9.75 23.44
CA ARG A 312 -11.81 -9.77 24.45
C ARG A 312 -11.85 -11.18 25.01
N THR A 313 -10.95 -11.52 25.93
CA THR A 313 -11.15 -12.70 26.78
C THR A 313 -12.22 -12.33 27.81
N SER A 314 -13.15 -13.25 28.06
CA SER A 314 -14.43 -13.01 28.75
C SER A 314 -14.34 -12.70 30.25
N THR A 315 -13.19 -12.26 30.76
CA THR A 315 -12.97 -11.99 32.18
C THR A 315 -11.97 -10.85 32.35
N SER A 316 -12.49 -9.69 32.78
CA SER A 316 -11.80 -8.71 33.64
C SER A 316 -10.33 -8.37 33.31
N ALA A 317 -10.03 -7.89 32.10
CA ALA A 317 -8.78 -7.15 31.85
C ALA A 317 -9.07 -5.63 31.92
N PRO A 318 -8.29 -4.84 32.67
CA PRO A 318 -8.50 -3.40 32.77
C PRO A 318 -8.16 -2.73 31.43
N PHE A 319 -9.16 -2.17 30.76
CA PHE A 319 -8.94 -1.27 29.62
C PHE A 319 -8.74 0.15 30.15
N ARG A 320 -7.69 0.84 29.71
CA ARG A 320 -7.62 2.30 29.87
C ARG A 320 -8.45 2.92 28.76
N THR A 321 -9.53 3.60 29.15
CA THR A 321 -10.41 4.34 28.24
C THR A 321 -10.08 5.83 28.35
N ARG A 322 -10.01 6.51 27.21
CA ARG A 322 -9.87 7.97 27.17
C ARG A 322 -10.96 8.52 26.25
N SER A 323 -11.82 9.34 26.83
CA SER A 323 -12.87 10.09 26.14
C SER A 323 -12.46 11.56 26.04
N TRP A 324 -12.94 12.22 25.00
CA TRP A 324 -12.74 13.65 24.79
C TRP A 324 -14.08 14.30 24.50
N ASN A 325 -14.42 15.32 25.29
CA ASN A 325 -15.57 16.18 25.08
C ASN A 325 -15.09 17.64 25.11
N ARG A 326 -15.59 18.47 24.19
CA ARG A 326 -15.31 19.92 24.09
C ARG A 326 -15.45 20.71 25.40
N ARG A 327 -16.16 20.19 26.41
CA ARG A 327 -16.38 20.88 27.70
C ARG A 327 -15.43 20.52 28.85
N SER A 328 -14.56 19.51 28.76
CA SER A 328 -13.70 19.14 29.90
C SER A 328 -12.26 18.87 29.50
N THR A 329 -11.33 19.55 30.18
CA THR A 329 -9.93 19.13 30.32
C THR A 329 -9.85 17.62 30.54
N SER A 330 -8.95 16.92 29.84
CA SER A 330 -8.84 15.46 29.87
C SER A 330 -8.82 14.91 31.30
N THR A 331 -9.84 14.16 31.69
CA THR A 331 -9.91 13.51 33.01
C THR A 331 -9.59 12.03 32.89
N TRP A 332 -8.66 11.55 33.71
CA TRP A 332 -8.39 10.14 33.90
C TRP A 332 -9.42 9.58 34.89
N SER A 333 -10.19 8.56 34.51
CA SER A 333 -11.00 7.80 35.46
C SER A 333 -10.62 6.33 35.42
N THR A 334 -10.08 5.84 36.52
CA THR A 334 -9.85 4.42 36.79
C THR A 334 -11.14 3.87 37.40
N THR A 335 -11.87 3.01 36.70
CA THR A 335 -12.99 2.27 37.31
C THR A 335 -12.51 0.84 37.57
N ALA A 336 -12.21 0.53 38.83
CA ALA A 336 -12.06 -0.84 39.30
C ALA A 336 -13.41 -1.28 39.85
N SER A 337 -13.99 -2.34 39.29
CA SER A 337 -15.10 -3.07 39.90
C SER A 337 -14.54 -4.42 40.34
N ILE A 338 -14.73 -4.73 41.62
CA ILE A 338 -14.35 -6.00 42.29
C ILE A 338 -15.09 -7.16 41.63
#